data_AF-A0A1B4V2N4-F1
#
_entry.id   AF-A0A1B4V2N4-F1
#
_cell.length_a   1.000
_cell.length_b   1.000
_cell.length_c   1.000
_cell.angle_alpha   90.00
_cell.angle_beta   90.00
_cell.angle_gamma   90.00
#
_symmetry.space_group_name_H-M   'P 1'
#
loop_
_entity.id
_entity.type
_entity.pdbx_description
1 polymer ?
#
loop_
_entity_poly.entity_id
_entity_poly.type
_entity_poly.pdbx_seq_one_letter_code
_entity_poly.pdbx_strand_id
1 'polypeptide(L)'
;MVARIDNIPMYGQPEIPRPDFLKKADEDFIKQATSGFGSREAASKAWFAQAERFMNQGNLDYAMRRYNQSWLLNPNNYQPYWGFGRVMLERNKMHEAIQHLEKAIQLCS
;
A
#
# COMPACT_ATOMS: atom_id res chain seq x y z
N MET A 1 18.89 -7.79 9.66
CA MET A 1 18.65 -6.56 8.90
C MET A 1 17.22 -6.12 9.18
N VAL A 2 17.00 -4.94 9.74
CA VAL A 2 15.63 -4.45 10.05
C VAL A 2 14.93 -4.15 8.73
N ALA A 3 13.71 -4.66 8.54
CA ALA A 3 12.93 -4.36 7.35
C ALA A 3 12.70 -2.85 7.24
N ARG A 4 12.92 -2.28 6.05
CA ARG A 4 12.63 -0.86 5.82
C ARG A 4 11.14 -0.61 6.00
N ILE A 5 10.78 0.54 6.58
CA ILE A 5 9.38 0.90 6.84
C ILE A 5 8.53 0.96 5.57
N ASP A 6 9.14 1.24 4.42
CA ASP A 6 8.50 1.25 3.10
C ASP A 6 8.16 -0.17 2.58
N ASN A 7 8.69 -1.22 3.22
CA ASN A 7 8.41 -2.63 2.96
C ASN A 7 7.45 -3.26 4.00
N ILE A 8 6.80 -2.45 4.83
CA ILE A 8 5.77 -2.86 5.80
C ILE A 8 4.42 -2.30 5.34
N PRO A 9 3.32 -3.07 5.38
CA PRO A 9 1.98 -2.56 5.06
C PRO A 9 1.67 -1.26 5.80
N MET A 10 1.08 -0.30 5.08
CA MET A 10 0.66 1.01 5.58
C MET A 10 1.80 1.80 6.27
N TYR A 11 3.05 1.50 5.93
CA TYR A 11 4.23 2.03 6.62
C TYR A 11 4.27 1.69 8.12
N GLY A 12 3.63 0.59 8.54
CA GLY A 12 3.52 0.17 9.94
C GLY A 12 2.49 0.94 10.77
N GLN A 13 1.59 1.70 10.13
CA GLN A 13 0.51 2.38 10.83
C GLN A 13 -0.65 1.42 11.17
N PRO A 14 -1.34 1.66 12.30
CA PRO A 14 -1.22 2.82 13.20
C PRO A 14 -0.13 2.72 14.28
N GLU A 15 0.50 1.56 14.47
CA GLU A 15 1.45 1.29 15.57
C GLU A 15 2.70 2.17 15.48
N ILE A 16 3.12 2.51 14.26
CA ILE A 16 4.25 3.40 13.99
C ILE A 16 3.71 4.72 13.44
N PRO A 17 3.66 5.79 14.26
CA PRO A 17 3.23 7.10 13.80
C PRO A 17 4.13 7.61 12.67
N ARG A 18 3.52 8.18 11.63
CA ARG A 18 4.26 8.78 10.53
C ARG A 18 5.02 10.03 11.03
N PRO A 19 6.35 10.12 10.88
CA PRO A 19 7.10 11.32 11.23
C PRO A 19 6.67 12.54 10.42
N ASP A 20 6.75 13.75 11.00
CA ASP A 20 6.24 14.98 10.37
C ASP A 20 6.91 15.30 9.03
N PHE A 21 8.22 15.07 8.91
CA PHE A 21 8.93 15.26 7.64
C PHE A 21 8.42 14.32 6.54
N LEU A 22 7.95 13.11 6.90
CA LEU A 22 7.34 12.18 5.95
C LEU A 22 5.89 12.53 5.64
N LYS A 23 5.13 13.06 6.61
CA LYS A 23 3.77 13.58 6.34
C LYS A 23 3.81 14.63 5.24
N LYS A 24 4.80 15.53 5.27
CA LYS A 24 4.94 16.55 4.23
C LYS A 24 5.21 15.95 2.85
N ALA A 25 6.13 14.97 2.79
CA ALA A 25 6.40 14.25 1.55
C ALA A 25 5.17 13.46 1.05
N ASP A 26 4.39 12.87 1.96
CA ASP A 26 3.16 12.17 1.65
C ASP A 26 2.09 13.12 1.06
N GLU A 27 1.92 14.32 1.63
CA GLU A 27 1.04 15.36 1.10
C GLU A 27 1.44 15.80 -0.31
N ASP A 28 2.73 16.08 -0.52
CA ASP A 28 3.25 16.52 -1.81
C ASP A 28 3.07 15.42 -2.88
N PHE A 29 3.34 14.16 -2.50
CA PHE A 29 3.08 13.00 -3.33
C PHE A 29 1.60 12.87 -3.69
N ILE A 30 0.70 12.94 -2.70
CA ILE A 30 -0.75 12.89 -2.91
C ILE A 30 -1.20 13.98 -3.88
N LYS A 31 -0.71 15.22 -3.69
CA LYS A 31 -1.05 16.36 -4.54
C LYS A 31 -0.61 16.10 -5.99
N GLN A 32 0.66 15.73 -6.19
CA GLN A 32 1.20 15.45 -7.52
C GLN A 32 0.45 14.31 -8.22
N ALA A 33 0.22 13.21 -7.50
CA ALA A 33 -0.51 12.06 -8.02
C ALA A 33 -1.96 12.40 -8.38
N THR A 34 -2.66 13.14 -7.52
CA THR A 34 -4.03 13.58 -7.76
C THR A 34 -4.11 14.48 -8.98
N SER A 35 -3.19 15.44 -9.13
CA SER A 35 -3.13 16.30 -10.33
C SER A 35 -2.83 15.51 -11.60
N GLY A 36 -1.95 14.51 -11.55
CA GLY A 36 -1.58 13.71 -12.71
C GLY A 36 -2.68 12.74 -13.19
N PHE A 37 -3.49 12.22 -12.26
CA PHE A 37 -4.52 11.21 -12.55
C PHE A 37 -5.95 11.74 -12.43
N GLY A 38 -6.13 13.02 -12.10
CA GLY A 38 -7.41 13.70 -11.94
C GLY A 38 -8.09 13.49 -10.58
N SER A 39 -7.88 12.34 -9.92
CA SER A 39 -8.46 12.06 -8.60
C SER A 39 -7.59 11.14 -7.75
N ARG A 40 -7.84 11.13 -6.44
CA ARG A 40 -7.16 10.22 -5.49
C ARG A 40 -7.50 8.76 -5.74
N GLU A 41 -8.73 8.49 -6.15
CA GLU A 41 -9.22 7.15 -6.50
C GLU A 41 -8.54 6.62 -7.76
N ALA A 42 -8.47 7.45 -8.81
CA ALA A 42 -7.79 7.12 -10.05
C ALA A 42 -6.28 6.89 -9.82
N ALA A 43 -5.65 7.77 -9.05
CA ALA A 43 -4.27 7.60 -8.63
C ALA A 43 -4.10 6.30 -7.84
N SER A 44 -4.91 6.03 -6.81
CA SER A 44 -4.78 4.80 -6.02
C SER A 44 -4.81 3.53 -6.88
N LYS A 45 -5.72 3.46 -7.87
CA LYS A 45 -5.81 2.36 -8.85
C LYS A 45 -4.56 2.24 -9.71
N ALA A 46 -4.00 3.37 -10.18
CA ALA A 46 -2.79 3.36 -10.99
C ALA A 46 -1.55 2.86 -10.23
N TRP A 47 -1.41 3.23 -8.95
CA TRP A 47 -0.29 2.75 -8.12
C TRP A 47 -0.45 1.28 -7.74
N PHE A 48 -1.69 0.82 -7.54
CA PHE A 48 -1.99 -0.60 -7.41
C PHE A 48 -1.57 -1.37 -8.68
N ALA A 49 -1.92 -0.88 -9.88
CA ALA A 49 -1.50 -1.50 -11.12
C ALA A 49 0.03 -1.54 -11.27
N GLN A 50 0.74 -0.51 -10.81
CA GLN A 50 2.21 -0.54 -10.75
C GLN A 50 2.74 -1.60 -9.77
N ALA A 51 2.07 -1.79 -8.63
CA ALA A 51 2.40 -2.83 -7.66
C ALA A 51 2.23 -4.23 -8.24
N GLU A 52 1.14 -4.50 -8.97
CA GLU A 52 0.91 -5.79 -9.64
C GLU A 52 2.05 -6.14 -10.62
N ARG A 53 2.61 -5.15 -11.33
CA ARG A 53 3.77 -5.38 -12.20
C ARG A 53 4.98 -5.90 -11.42
N PHE A 54 5.24 -5.37 -10.23
CA PHE A 54 6.31 -5.87 -9.36
C PHE A 54 5.98 -7.22 -8.74
N MET A 55 4.72 -7.46 -8.34
CA MET A 55 4.29 -8.78 -7.85
C MET A 55 4.47 -9.87 -8.89
N ASN A 56 4.09 -9.61 -10.15
CA ASN A 56 4.25 -10.57 -11.25
C ASN A 56 5.71 -10.89 -11.56
N GLN A 57 6.64 -10.02 -11.16
CA GLN A 57 8.08 -10.23 -11.26
C GLN A 57 8.68 -10.90 -10.02
N GLY A 58 7.86 -11.25 -9.02
CA GLY A 58 8.30 -11.77 -7.72
C GLY A 58 9.00 -10.72 -6.84
N ASN A 59 8.93 -9.44 -7.21
CA ASN A 59 9.64 -8.38 -6.53
C ASN A 59 8.81 -7.78 -5.39
N LEU A 60 8.67 -8.55 -4.31
CA LEU A 60 7.76 -8.29 -3.20
C LEU A 60 8.00 -6.95 -2.50
N ASP A 61 9.26 -6.54 -2.38
CA ASP A 61 9.62 -5.29 -1.71
C ASP A 61 9.13 -4.06 -2.50
N TYR A 62 9.35 -4.05 -3.81
CA TYR A 62 8.86 -2.95 -4.65
C TYR A 62 7.34 -2.98 -4.81
N ALA A 63 6.73 -4.18 -4.83
CA ALA A 63 5.27 -4.31 -4.79
C ALA A 63 4.69 -3.66 -3.52
N MET A 64 5.23 -4.01 -2.35
CA MET A 64 4.80 -3.44 -1.07
C MET A 64 4.88 -1.90 -1.06
N ARG A 65 5.97 -1.33 -1.58
CA ARG A 65 6.12 0.13 -1.69
C ARG A 65 5.00 0.77 -2.52
N ARG A 66 4.60 0.15 -3.63
CA ARG A 66 3.54 0.66 -4.49
C ARG A 66 2.14 0.43 -3.92
N TYR A 67 1.91 -0.69 -3.24
CA TYR A 67 0.67 -0.87 -2.46
C TYR A 67 0.55 0.15 -1.33
N ASN A 68 1.63 0.46 -0.62
CA ASN A 68 1.63 1.50 0.42
C ASN A 68 1.26 2.87 -0.12
N GLN A 69 1.76 3.23 -1.30
CA GLN A 69 1.37 4.46 -1.98
C GLN A 69 -0.09 4.44 -2.47
N SER A 70 -0.56 3.30 -2.98
CA SER A 70 -1.96 3.11 -3.36
C SER A 70 -2.90 3.30 -2.17
N TRP A 71 -2.55 2.74 -1.01
CA TRP A 71 -3.26 2.94 0.26
C TRP A 71 -3.21 4.40 0.73
N LEU A 72 -2.04 5.04 0.69
CA LEU A 72 -1.88 6.43 1.08
C LEU A 72 -2.76 7.38 0.23
N LEU A 73 -2.90 7.08 -1.06
CA LEU A 73 -3.77 7.81 -1.98
C LEU A 73 -5.25 7.60 -1.63
N ASN A 74 -5.67 6.36 -1.38
CA ASN A 74 -7.04 6.07 -0.98
C ASN A 74 -7.10 4.91 0.04
N PRO A 75 -7.23 5.22 1.34
CA PRO A 75 -7.35 4.20 2.39
C PRO A 75 -8.64 3.37 2.32
N ASN A 76 -9.64 3.80 1.54
CA ASN A 76 -10.88 3.07 1.29
C ASN A 76 -10.82 2.21 0.02
N ASN A 77 -9.70 2.22 -0.71
CA ASN A 77 -9.50 1.29 -1.80
C ASN A 77 -9.17 -0.11 -1.23
N TYR A 78 -10.00 -1.11 -1.52
CA TYR A 78 -9.76 -2.49 -1.06
C TYR A 78 -8.51 -3.12 -1.68
N GLN A 79 -8.12 -2.71 -2.89
CA GLN A 79 -7.09 -3.34 -3.71
C GLN A 79 -5.69 -3.38 -3.04
N PRO A 80 -5.16 -2.29 -2.44
CA PRO A 80 -3.90 -2.35 -1.70
C PRO A 80 -3.96 -3.30 -0.50
N TYR A 81 -5.10 -3.45 0.19
CA TYR A 81 -5.21 -4.42 1.29
C TYR A 81 -5.15 -5.87 0.79
N TRP A 82 -5.79 -6.15 -0.34
CA TRP A 82 -5.63 -7.44 -1.03
C TRP A 82 -4.17 -7.68 -1.42
N GLY A 83 -3.49 -6.66 -1.94
CA GLY A 83 -2.06 -6.67 -2.25
C GLY A 83 -1.17 -6.93 -1.03
N PHE A 84 -1.43 -6.28 0.10
CA PHE A 84 -0.72 -6.52 1.36
C PHE A 84 -0.88 -7.97 1.81
N GLY A 85 -2.11 -8.51 1.77
CA GLY A 85 -2.39 -9.89 2.09
C GLY A 85 -1.55 -10.86 1.24
N ARG A 86 -1.52 -10.66 -0.07
CA ARG A 86 -0.69 -11.46 -0.99
C ARG A 86 0.80 -11.39 -0.66
N VAL A 87 1.36 -10.20 -0.43
CA VAL A 87 2.78 -10.07 -0.06
C VAL A 87 3.08 -10.77 1.27
N MET A 88 2.16 -10.72 2.24
CA MET A 88 2.33 -11.42 3.52
C MET A 88 2.30 -12.94 3.36
N LEU A 89 1.44 -13.48 2.49
CA LEU A 89 1.44 -14.91 2.16
C LEU A 89 2.77 -15.36 1.55
N GLU A 90 3.30 -14.62 0.58
CA GLU A 90 4.61 -14.91 -0.04
C GLU A 90 5.77 -14.83 0.98
N ARG A 91 5.59 -14.05 2.05
CA ARG A 91 6.54 -13.96 3.17
C ARG A 91 6.27 -14.96 4.30
N ASN A 92 5.36 -15.91 4.10
CA ASN A 92 4.95 -16.91 5.08
C ASN A 92 4.36 -16.32 6.38
N LYS A 93 3.79 -15.13 6.31
CA LYS A 93 3.15 -14.39 7.42
C LYS A 93 1.63 -14.53 7.37
N MET A 94 1.15 -15.76 7.61
CA MET A 94 -0.27 -16.11 7.42
C MET A 94 -1.23 -15.25 8.25
N HIS A 95 -0.93 -14.99 9.52
CA HIS A 95 -1.80 -14.20 10.40
C HIS A 95 -1.94 -12.74 9.92
N GLU A 96 -0.83 -12.09 9.54
CA GLU A 96 -0.84 -10.73 8.97
C GLU A 96 -1.61 -10.71 7.64
N ALA A 97 -1.48 -11.76 6.82
CA ALA A 97 -2.21 -11.86 5.56
C ALA A 97 -3.73 -11.87 5.77
N ILE A 98 -4.23 -12.66 6.72
CA ILE A 98 -5.66 -12.77 7.03
C ILE A 98 -6.23 -11.40 7.40
N GLN A 99 -5.57 -10.64 8.28
CA GLN A 99 -6.03 -9.32 8.71
C GLN A 99 -6.21 -8.35 7.53
N HIS A 100 -5.26 -8.34 6.59
CA HIS A 100 -5.36 -7.48 5.41
C HIS A 100 -6.43 -7.96 4.41
N LEU A 101 -6.59 -9.28 4.23
CA LEU A 101 -7.62 -9.84 3.37
C LEU A 101 -9.03 -9.58 3.91
N GLU A 102 -9.24 -9.71 5.21
CA GLU A 102 -10.49 -9.35 5.88
C GLU A 102 -10.82 -7.87 5.67
N LYS A 103 -9.83 -6.99 5.81
CA LYS A 103 -10.01 -5.56 5.55
C LYS A 103 -10.38 -5.29 4.08
N ALA A 104 -9.76 -6.01 3.15
CA ALA A 104 -10.10 -5.90 1.73
C ALA A 104 -11.57 -6.32 1.47
N ILE A 105 -12.02 -7.41 2.08
CA ILE A 105 -13.41 -7.89 1.98
C ILE A 105 -14.38 -6.83 2.54
N GLN A 106 -14.07 -6.26 3.71
CA GLN A 106 -14.91 -5.22 4.33
C GLN A 106 -15.04 -3.96 3.47
N LEU A 107 -14.02 -3.60 2.69
CA LEU A 107 -14.02 -2.41 1.83
C LEU A 107 -14.54 -2.66 0.40
N CYS A 108 -14.68 -3.93 0.00
CA CYS A 108 -15.18 -4.31 -1.32
C CYS A 108 -16.71 -4.52 -1.32
N SER A 109 -17.32 -4.70 -0.15
CA SER A 109 -18.77 -4.90 0.04
C SER A 109 -19.58 -3.62 -0.08
#